data_AF-A0A835VG28-F1
#
_entry.id   AF-A0A835VG28-F1
#
_cell.length_a   1.000
_cell.length_b   1.000
_cell.length_c   1.000
_cell.angle_alpha   90.00
_cell.angle_beta   90.00
_cell.angle_gamma   90.00
#
_symmetry.space_group_name_H-M   'P 1'
#
loop_
_entity.id
_entity.type
_entity.pdbx_description
1 polymer ?
#
loop_
_entity_poly.entity_id
_entity_poly.type
_entity_poly.pdbx_seq_one_letter_code
_entity_poly.pdbx_strand_id
1 'polypeptide(L)'
;MISSPQAAVFSDSENASSVSFPEGVLDPAPPEVQALRRLSDNLGSLFRSQEFDFCVDFRIAVGTREFGLHRCVLSARSSFFQDFFSSTTSLPVRVELTELLGDFEVGCEALELILEYLYSGQVGQLPKDVCMCADEECSHVGCRPVVDFMLELVYASFTFQISELVSLFQRHLLDILNEVAKDDIPVILSVANLCSRACKRLLIKCLEIVVKSDLDIVTLEKALPPDIVKQIVEERSTSGFQASEDPGFPNKHVRRIQRALDSDDVELVRMLLKEGHTSLDGAYALHYTVSHCDSKIAIELLDLGLADVNLRNRRGYTVLHVAALRKEPKIIVSLLTKGARPSDLTIDGRKAVQISRRLTKSVDYYRSTEEGKATPKERLCIEILEQAERRESLIGEASVSLAIAGDDLRGRLLYLENRVALARWLFPMEARVAMDIAQVDGTLEFTLGTSVGHRSTVDLNEAPFKVKEEHLIRMKALSKTVELGKRFFPRCSEVLNKIMDDDLTDLNSIMHQISEERKKRYLELQEVIAKAFTEDKESERSALSSSSTSGTVCSRSKSYEQDK
;
A
#
# COMPACT_ATOMS: atom_id res chain seq x y z
N MET A 1 -13.05 22.33 -28.69
CA MET A 1 -11.74 22.41 -29.35
C MET A 1 -10.74 22.86 -28.31
N ILE A 2 -9.88 21.96 -27.85
CA ILE A 2 -8.52 22.15 -27.29
C ILE A 2 -8.06 20.72 -26.91
N SER A 3 -7.25 20.17 -27.82
CA SER A 3 -6.04 19.37 -27.65
C SER A 3 -5.95 18.30 -26.54
N SER A 4 -6.11 17.04 -26.95
CA SER A 4 -5.62 15.83 -26.27
C SER A 4 -4.10 15.68 -26.48
N PRO A 5 -3.31 15.22 -25.48
CA PRO A 5 -1.91 14.89 -25.71
C PRO A 5 -1.81 13.49 -26.35
N GLN A 6 -1.07 13.43 -27.46
CA GLN A 6 -0.78 12.22 -28.22
C GLN A 6 0.05 11.23 -27.37
N ALA A 7 -0.39 9.97 -27.35
CA ALA A 7 0.40 8.85 -26.89
C ALA A 7 1.69 8.75 -27.70
N ALA A 8 2.83 8.61 -27.01
CA ALA A 8 4.12 8.39 -27.65
C ALA A 8 4.11 7.02 -28.34
N VAL A 9 4.00 7.08 -29.67
CA VAL A 9 4.26 5.96 -30.57
C VAL A 9 5.72 5.56 -30.40
N PHE A 10 5.96 4.26 -30.22
CA PHE A 10 7.28 3.64 -30.28
C PHE A 10 8.00 4.13 -31.53
N SER A 11 9.07 4.89 -31.34
CA SER A 11 9.99 5.25 -32.41
C SER A 11 10.87 4.04 -32.67
N ASP A 12 10.54 3.29 -33.72
CA ASP A 12 11.48 2.40 -34.40
C ASP A 12 12.69 3.23 -34.85
N SER A 13 13.79 3.12 -34.12
CA SER A 13 15.09 3.65 -34.51
C SER A 13 16.16 2.63 -34.17
N GLU A 14 16.42 1.77 -35.15
CA GLU A 14 17.73 1.21 -35.50
C GLU A 14 18.65 0.79 -34.33
N ASN A 15 18.52 -0.47 -33.88
CA ASN A 15 19.65 -1.39 -33.62
C ASN A 15 19.21 -2.75 -33.05
N ALA A 16 18.29 -3.40 -33.74
CA ALA A 16 18.27 -4.86 -33.81
C ALA A 16 18.59 -5.20 -35.25
N SER A 17 19.65 -5.96 -35.52
CA SER A 17 19.90 -6.53 -36.83
C SER A 17 18.90 -7.67 -37.10
N SER A 18 17.61 -7.35 -37.08
CA SER A 18 16.60 -7.98 -37.91
C SER A 18 16.60 -7.19 -39.21
N VAL A 19 17.10 -7.78 -40.28
CA VAL A 19 16.94 -7.20 -41.62
C VAL A 19 15.46 -7.30 -41.99
N SER A 20 14.66 -6.34 -41.53
CA SER A 20 13.35 -6.03 -42.09
C SER A 20 13.59 -5.18 -43.33
N PHE A 21 13.56 -5.85 -44.47
CA PHE A 21 13.56 -5.19 -45.77
C PHE A 21 12.25 -4.42 -45.94
N PRO A 22 12.27 -3.15 -46.40
CA PRO A 22 11.06 -2.46 -46.84
C PRO A 22 10.43 -3.25 -47.98
N GLU A 23 9.10 -3.39 -48.00
CA GLU A 23 8.35 -3.86 -49.17
C GLU A 23 8.55 -2.87 -50.32
N GLY A 24 9.62 -3.06 -51.06
CA GLY A 24 10.07 -2.17 -52.12
C GLY A 24 11.32 -2.75 -52.78
N VAL A 25 11.07 -3.72 -53.68
CA VAL A 25 12.02 -4.28 -54.66
C VAL A 25 13.44 -4.47 -54.13
N LEU A 26 13.65 -5.56 -53.37
CA LEU A 26 14.99 -6.08 -53.09
C LEU A 26 15.14 -7.42 -53.80
N ASP A 27 16.29 -7.59 -54.45
CA ASP A 27 16.68 -8.83 -55.10
C ASP A 27 16.40 -10.03 -54.17
N PRO A 28 15.83 -11.14 -54.69
CA PRO A 28 15.53 -12.29 -53.86
C PRO A 28 16.82 -12.78 -53.21
N ALA A 29 16.80 -12.93 -51.89
CA ALA A 29 17.92 -13.48 -51.13
C ALA A 29 18.39 -14.79 -51.80
N PRO A 30 19.71 -15.11 -51.75
CA PRO A 30 20.24 -16.31 -52.37
C PRO A 30 19.41 -17.55 -52.00
N PRO A 31 19.21 -18.52 -52.91
CA PRO A 31 18.32 -19.66 -52.69
C PRO A 31 18.69 -20.48 -51.45
N GLU A 32 19.97 -20.54 -51.10
CA GLU A 32 20.47 -21.15 -49.87
C GLU A 32 19.99 -20.42 -48.60
N VAL A 33 20.05 -19.08 -48.59
CA VAL A 33 19.51 -18.27 -47.48
C VAL A 33 18.01 -18.47 -47.35
N GLN A 34 17.29 -18.55 -48.47
CA GLN A 34 15.84 -18.81 -48.46
C GLN A 34 15.52 -20.22 -47.94
N ALA A 35 16.32 -21.23 -48.29
CA ALA A 35 16.16 -22.59 -47.78
C ALA A 35 16.42 -22.67 -46.27
N LEU A 36 17.47 -21.98 -45.77
CA LEU A 36 17.77 -21.91 -44.34
C LEU A 36 16.70 -21.17 -43.55
N ARG A 37 16.15 -20.07 -44.08
CA ARG A 37 15.00 -19.38 -43.48
C ARG A 37 13.78 -20.31 -43.37
N ARG A 38 13.45 -21.02 -44.45
CA ARG A 38 12.35 -22.00 -44.43
C ARG A 38 12.57 -23.11 -43.40
N LEU A 39 13.81 -23.60 -43.25
CA LEU A 39 14.14 -24.59 -42.23
C LEU A 39 13.95 -24.02 -40.81
N SER A 40 14.42 -22.80 -40.58
CA SER A 40 14.24 -22.05 -39.33
C SER A 40 12.75 -21.87 -38.99
N ASP A 41 11.93 -21.46 -39.96
CA ASP A 41 10.49 -21.29 -39.78
C ASP A 41 9.79 -22.62 -39.46
N ASN A 42 10.18 -23.70 -40.15
CA ASN A 42 9.65 -25.05 -39.89
C ASN A 42 10.03 -25.58 -38.51
N LEU A 43 11.26 -25.35 -38.05
CA LEU A 43 11.69 -25.72 -36.68
C LEU A 43 10.97 -24.88 -35.63
N GLY A 44 10.74 -23.59 -35.87
CA GLY A 44 9.91 -22.76 -35.00
C GLY A 44 8.45 -23.23 -34.96
N SER A 45 7.91 -23.74 -36.08
CA SER A 45 6.58 -24.37 -36.12
C SER A 45 6.55 -25.68 -35.32
N LEU A 46 7.61 -26.50 -35.43
CA LEU A 46 7.76 -27.74 -34.67
C LEU A 46 7.69 -27.51 -33.15
N PHE A 47 8.24 -26.41 -32.65
CA PHE A 47 8.18 -26.07 -31.22
C PHE A 47 6.78 -25.59 -30.78
N ARG A 48 6.06 -24.86 -31.63
CA ARG A 48 4.76 -24.26 -31.29
C ARG A 48 3.58 -25.21 -31.46
N SER A 49 3.68 -26.19 -32.36
CA SER A 49 2.58 -27.09 -32.69
C SER A 49 2.59 -28.36 -31.85
N GLN A 50 1.47 -28.66 -31.19
CA GLN A 50 1.24 -29.91 -30.46
C GLN A 50 1.10 -31.14 -31.40
N GLU A 51 0.96 -30.94 -32.71
CA GLU A 51 0.83 -32.03 -33.68
C GLU A 51 2.05 -32.94 -33.73
N PHE A 52 3.20 -32.45 -33.28
CA PHE A 52 4.48 -33.17 -33.31
C PHE A 52 4.90 -33.72 -31.93
N ASP A 53 4.01 -33.72 -30.94
CA ASP A 53 4.29 -34.23 -29.60
C ASP A 53 4.79 -35.69 -29.59
N PHE A 54 4.46 -36.48 -30.62
CA PHE A 54 4.93 -37.86 -30.76
C PHE A 54 6.45 -37.97 -31.05
N CYS A 55 7.09 -36.89 -31.50
CA CYS A 55 8.54 -36.83 -31.77
C CYS A 55 9.36 -36.31 -30.59
N VAL A 56 8.70 -35.86 -29.52
CA VAL A 56 9.37 -35.29 -28.34
C VAL A 56 10.15 -36.37 -27.59
N ASP A 57 11.45 -36.14 -27.40
CA ASP A 57 12.37 -37.08 -26.71
C ASP A 57 12.93 -36.49 -25.40
N PHE A 58 12.55 -35.27 -25.04
CA PHE A 58 12.93 -34.61 -23.80
C PHE A 58 11.87 -33.62 -23.32
N ARG A 59 11.71 -33.47 -22.01
CA ARG A 59 10.76 -32.53 -21.40
C ARG A 59 11.43 -31.70 -20.31
N ILE A 60 11.17 -30.40 -20.33
CA ILE A 60 11.51 -29.50 -19.21
C ILE A 60 10.21 -29.09 -18.53
N ALA A 61 10.12 -29.30 -17.22
CA ALA A 61 8.99 -28.87 -16.41
C ALA A 61 9.32 -27.56 -15.67
N VAL A 62 8.36 -26.64 -15.64
CA VAL A 62 8.40 -25.37 -14.90
C VAL A 62 7.10 -25.24 -14.13
N GLY A 63 7.11 -25.65 -12.86
CA GLY A 63 5.91 -25.68 -12.03
C GLY A 63 4.84 -26.61 -12.63
N THR A 64 3.74 -26.04 -13.13
CA THR A 64 2.64 -26.80 -13.74
C THR A 64 2.73 -26.93 -15.26
N ARG A 65 3.65 -26.20 -15.92
CA ARG A 65 3.79 -26.19 -17.38
C ARG A 65 4.96 -27.09 -17.79
N GLU A 66 4.76 -27.87 -18.85
CA GLU A 66 5.81 -28.71 -19.44
C GLU A 66 6.09 -28.28 -20.88
N PHE A 67 7.36 -28.32 -21.26
CA PHE A 67 7.83 -28.05 -22.61
C PHE A 67 8.35 -29.34 -23.25
N GLY A 68 7.71 -29.78 -24.33
CA GLY A 68 8.18 -30.90 -25.15
C GLY A 68 9.29 -30.45 -26.10
N LEU A 69 10.44 -31.13 -26.05
CA LEU A 69 11.67 -30.72 -26.72
C LEU A 69 12.36 -31.88 -27.45
N HIS A 70 13.26 -31.51 -28.36
CA HIS A 70 14.01 -32.39 -29.22
C HIS A 70 15.51 -32.26 -28.93
N ARG A 71 16.12 -33.31 -28.37
CA ARG A 71 17.54 -33.34 -27.96
C ARG A 71 18.47 -32.96 -29.09
N CYS A 72 18.19 -33.43 -30.31
CA CYS A 72 19.01 -33.13 -31.49
C CYS A 72 19.07 -31.64 -31.80
N VAL A 73 17.96 -30.91 -31.66
CA VAL A 73 17.89 -29.46 -31.90
C VAL A 73 18.63 -28.72 -30.80
N LEU A 74 18.38 -29.05 -29.53
CA LEU A 74 19.03 -28.42 -28.39
C LEU A 74 20.56 -28.62 -28.40
N SER A 75 21.03 -29.86 -28.59
CA SER A 75 22.47 -30.17 -28.67
C SER A 75 23.16 -29.46 -29.83
N ALA A 76 22.47 -29.26 -30.96
CA ALA A 76 23.04 -28.58 -32.12
C ALA A 76 23.21 -27.07 -31.90
N ARG A 77 22.47 -26.48 -30.95
CA ARG A 77 22.36 -25.02 -30.76
C ARG A 77 22.85 -24.53 -29.39
N SER A 78 23.21 -25.45 -28.50
CA SER A 78 23.72 -25.15 -27.17
C SER A 78 24.72 -26.22 -26.73
N SER A 79 25.94 -25.78 -26.43
CA SER A 79 27.00 -26.63 -25.86
C SER A 79 26.60 -27.19 -24.51
N PHE A 80 25.84 -26.43 -23.70
CA PHE A 80 25.29 -26.93 -22.45
C PHE A 80 24.45 -28.19 -22.66
N PHE A 81 23.47 -28.14 -23.58
CA PHE A 81 22.62 -29.30 -23.84
C PHE A 81 23.39 -30.46 -24.48
N GLN A 82 24.37 -30.16 -25.34
CA GLN A 82 25.25 -31.18 -25.91
C GLN A 82 26.04 -31.94 -24.82
N ASP A 83 26.61 -31.23 -23.85
CA ASP A 83 27.35 -31.80 -22.73
C ASP A 83 26.40 -32.52 -21.75
N PHE A 84 25.23 -31.94 -21.50
CA PHE A 84 24.20 -32.52 -20.65
C PHE A 84 23.73 -33.87 -21.17
N PHE A 85 23.43 -33.98 -22.47
CA PHE A 85 22.96 -35.24 -23.08
C PHE A 85 24.09 -36.23 -23.40
N SER A 86 25.35 -35.83 -23.40
CA SER A 86 26.47 -36.77 -23.60
C SER A 86 26.99 -37.37 -22.30
N SER A 87 26.78 -36.69 -21.16
CA SER A 87 27.28 -37.11 -19.85
C SER A 87 26.39 -38.12 -19.11
N THR A 88 25.12 -38.30 -19.52
CA THR A 88 24.18 -39.19 -18.82
C THR A 88 24.12 -40.59 -19.44
N THR A 89 24.47 -41.61 -18.66
CA THR A 89 24.40 -43.03 -19.07
C THR A 89 22.95 -43.53 -19.19
N SER A 90 22.02 -42.95 -18.43
CA SER A 90 20.56 -43.09 -18.56
C SER A 90 19.95 -41.72 -18.76
N LEU A 91 19.47 -41.42 -19.97
CA LEU A 91 19.04 -40.07 -20.32
C LEU A 91 17.65 -39.76 -19.73
N PRO A 92 17.51 -38.76 -18.85
CA PRO A 92 16.21 -38.40 -18.29
C PRO A 92 15.28 -37.93 -19.40
N VAL A 93 14.05 -38.45 -19.39
CA VAL A 93 12.99 -38.04 -20.33
C VAL A 93 12.36 -36.72 -19.89
N ARG A 94 12.37 -36.45 -18.58
CA ARG A 94 11.84 -35.23 -17.97
C ARG A 94 12.80 -34.71 -16.91
N VAL A 95 13.00 -33.40 -16.86
CA VAL A 95 13.82 -32.69 -15.88
C VAL A 95 13.09 -31.42 -15.43
N GLU A 96 13.16 -31.09 -14.14
CA GLU A 96 12.67 -29.80 -13.63
C GLU A 96 13.66 -28.69 -13.97
N LEU A 97 13.17 -27.52 -14.37
CA LEU A 97 14.05 -26.40 -14.77
C LEU A 97 15.01 -25.99 -13.65
N THR A 98 14.60 -26.08 -12.39
CA THR A 98 15.44 -25.80 -11.22
C THR A 98 16.61 -26.77 -11.06
N GLU A 99 16.59 -27.94 -11.70
CA GLU A 99 17.74 -28.86 -11.74
C GLU A 99 18.76 -28.46 -12.81
N LEU A 100 18.31 -27.74 -13.84
CA LEU A 100 19.15 -27.21 -14.91
C LEU A 100 19.72 -25.82 -14.56
N LEU A 101 18.99 -25.06 -13.73
CA LEU A 101 19.35 -23.74 -13.26
C LEU A 101 19.98 -23.79 -11.86
N GLY A 102 20.83 -22.82 -11.55
CA GLY A 102 21.43 -22.68 -10.22
C GLY A 102 20.58 -21.78 -9.32
N ASP A 103 21.23 -20.74 -8.78
CA ASP A 103 20.69 -19.91 -7.70
C ASP A 103 19.63 -18.86 -8.11
N PHE A 104 19.17 -18.83 -9.37
CA PHE A 104 18.24 -17.82 -9.85
C PHE A 104 17.02 -18.42 -10.55
N GLU A 105 15.84 -17.97 -10.13
CA GLU A 105 14.55 -18.45 -10.64
C GLU A 105 14.25 -17.84 -12.02
N VAL A 106 13.74 -18.66 -12.93
CA VAL A 106 13.37 -18.25 -14.30
C VAL A 106 11.95 -18.70 -14.59
N GLY A 107 11.13 -17.78 -15.09
CA GLY A 107 9.73 -18.01 -15.42
C GLY A 107 9.53 -18.83 -16.70
N CYS A 108 8.29 -19.30 -16.89
CA CYS A 108 7.90 -20.08 -18.07
C CYS A 108 8.09 -19.27 -19.36
N GLU A 109 7.73 -17.99 -19.34
CA GLU A 109 7.72 -17.12 -20.51
C GLU A 109 9.14 -16.76 -20.96
N ALA A 110 10.07 -16.60 -20.03
CA ALA A 110 11.49 -16.38 -20.34
C ALA A 110 12.11 -17.64 -20.94
N LEU A 111 11.82 -18.82 -20.35
CA LEU A 111 12.26 -20.10 -20.91
C LEU A 111 11.69 -20.33 -22.32
N GLU A 112 10.40 -20.07 -22.52
CA GLU A 112 9.72 -20.24 -23.81
C GLU A 112 10.38 -19.39 -24.92
N LEU A 113 10.73 -18.13 -24.63
CA LEU A 113 11.43 -17.26 -25.59
C LEU A 113 12.82 -17.80 -25.95
N ILE A 114 13.57 -18.29 -24.97
CA ILE A 114 14.90 -18.88 -25.21
C ILE A 114 14.79 -20.16 -26.03
N LEU A 115 13.83 -21.02 -25.70
CA LEU A 115 13.57 -22.24 -26.46
C LEU A 115 13.15 -21.91 -27.89
N GLU A 116 12.22 -20.96 -28.09
CA GLU A 116 11.81 -20.52 -29.42
C GLU A 116 13.00 -20.00 -30.23
N TYR A 117 13.94 -19.28 -29.59
CA TYR A 117 15.19 -18.88 -30.23
C TYR A 117 16.09 -20.08 -30.61
N LEU A 118 16.19 -21.11 -29.78
CA LEU A 118 16.98 -22.30 -30.12
C LEU A 118 16.43 -23.02 -31.36
N TYR A 119 15.11 -23.05 -31.54
CA TYR A 119 14.47 -23.68 -32.72
C TYR A 119 14.51 -22.77 -33.95
N SER A 120 14.07 -21.53 -33.81
CA SER A 120 13.91 -20.60 -34.93
C SER A 120 15.19 -19.86 -35.28
N GLY A 121 16.11 -19.64 -34.34
CA GLY A 121 17.23 -18.71 -34.49
C GLY A 121 16.80 -17.24 -34.56
N GLN A 122 15.54 -16.93 -34.25
CA GLN A 122 14.98 -15.59 -34.24
C GLN A 122 14.58 -15.22 -32.82
N VAL A 123 14.85 -13.98 -32.42
CA VAL A 123 14.41 -13.48 -31.12
C VAL A 123 12.98 -12.97 -31.30
N GLY A 124 12.03 -13.62 -30.63
CA GLY A 124 10.64 -13.18 -30.60
C GLY A 124 10.48 -11.79 -29.98
N GLN A 125 9.32 -11.18 -30.18
CA GLN A 125 8.98 -9.94 -29.46
C GLN A 125 8.83 -10.24 -27.97
N LEU A 126 9.29 -9.31 -27.13
CA LEU A 126 9.13 -9.43 -25.69
C LEU A 126 7.63 -9.43 -25.33
N PRO A 127 7.15 -10.42 -24.56
CA PRO A 127 5.75 -10.47 -24.16
C PRO A 127 5.36 -9.22 -23.37
N LYS A 128 4.54 -8.35 -23.98
CA LYS A 128 4.10 -7.08 -23.36
C LYS A 128 3.43 -7.34 -22.02
N ASP A 129 2.61 -8.37 -21.96
CA ASP A 129 1.86 -8.83 -20.81
C ASP A 129 2.75 -9.05 -19.56
N VAL A 130 3.95 -9.62 -19.75
CA VAL A 130 4.94 -9.87 -18.67
C VAL A 130 5.82 -8.64 -18.42
N CYS A 131 6.13 -7.88 -19.46
CA CYS A 131 7.01 -6.71 -19.44
C CYS A 131 6.29 -5.38 -19.17
N MET A 132 5.06 -5.40 -18.67
CA MET A 132 4.33 -4.19 -18.27
C MET A 132 3.96 -4.29 -16.79
N CYS A 133 4.06 -3.15 -16.09
CA CYS A 133 3.57 -3.06 -14.71
C CYS A 133 2.10 -2.62 -14.68
N ALA A 134 1.45 -2.72 -13.52
CA ALA A 134 0.04 -2.34 -13.34
C ALA A 134 -0.18 -0.80 -13.23
N ASP A 135 0.86 0.00 -13.37
CA ASP A 135 0.79 1.46 -13.34
C ASP A 135 0.58 2.02 -14.76
N GLU A 136 -0.59 2.60 -15.01
CA GLU A 136 -0.96 3.16 -16.33
C GLU A 136 -0.17 4.42 -16.69
N GLU A 137 0.41 5.11 -15.69
CA GLU A 137 1.24 6.31 -15.90
C GLU A 137 2.72 5.94 -16.19
N CYS A 138 3.07 4.66 -16.20
CA CYS A 138 4.43 4.21 -16.42
C CYS A 138 4.75 4.11 -17.92
N SER A 139 5.93 4.59 -18.32
CA SER A 139 6.45 4.43 -19.69
C SER A 139 6.90 3.00 -20.02
N HIS A 140 6.94 2.11 -19.02
CA HIS A 140 7.39 0.72 -19.11
C HIS A 140 8.78 0.53 -19.77
N VAL A 141 9.69 1.51 -19.65
CA VAL A 141 11.07 1.39 -20.18
C VAL A 141 11.99 0.64 -19.21
N GLY A 142 11.93 1.00 -17.92
CA GLY A 142 12.80 0.46 -16.87
C GLY A 142 12.03 0.06 -15.60
N CYS A 143 10.76 -0.30 -15.73
CA CYS A 143 9.97 -0.76 -14.58
C CYS A 143 10.41 -2.17 -14.13
N ARG A 144 10.11 -2.50 -12.88
CA ARG A 144 10.53 -3.76 -12.25
C ARG A 144 10.19 -5.01 -13.08
N PRO A 145 8.98 -5.20 -13.64
CA PRO A 145 8.68 -6.34 -14.51
C PRO A 145 9.58 -6.48 -15.73
N VAL A 146 9.95 -5.37 -16.38
CA VAL A 146 10.89 -5.38 -17.52
C VAL A 146 12.26 -5.84 -17.06
N VAL A 147 12.76 -5.24 -15.96
CA VAL A 147 14.07 -5.58 -15.41
C VAL A 147 14.11 -7.06 -15.03
N ASP A 148 13.14 -7.55 -14.26
CA ASP A 148 13.07 -8.95 -13.83
C ASP A 148 13.07 -9.90 -15.04
N PHE A 149 12.22 -9.64 -16.04
CA PHE A 149 12.16 -10.48 -17.24
C PHE A 149 13.48 -10.49 -18.04
N MET A 150 14.13 -9.32 -18.17
CA MET A 150 15.43 -9.24 -18.83
C MET A 150 16.52 -9.98 -18.07
N LEU A 151 16.49 -9.94 -16.73
CA LEU A 151 17.42 -10.68 -15.89
C LEU A 151 17.22 -12.19 -16.00
N GLU A 152 15.96 -12.65 -16.02
CA GLU A 152 15.62 -14.05 -16.29
C GLU A 152 16.20 -14.50 -17.65
N LEU A 153 16.03 -13.69 -18.70
CA LEU A 153 16.57 -13.98 -20.03
C LEU A 153 18.10 -14.02 -20.05
N VAL A 154 18.77 -13.05 -19.43
CA VAL A 154 20.25 -13.03 -19.35
C VAL A 154 20.77 -14.25 -18.60
N TYR A 155 20.18 -14.56 -17.44
CA TYR A 155 20.61 -15.67 -16.61
C TYR A 155 20.41 -17.02 -17.30
N ALA A 156 19.22 -17.29 -17.82
CA ALA A 156 18.95 -18.55 -18.52
C ALA A 156 19.79 -18.69 -19.81
N SER A 157 19.98 -17.60 -20.56
CA SER A 157 20.87 -17.61 -21.74
C SER A 157 22.32 -17.91 -21.36
N PHE A 158 22.79 -17.38 -20.22
CA PHE A 158 24.13 -17.68 -19.70
C PHE A 158 24.26 -19.15 -19.29
N THR A 159 23.27 -19.68 -18.55
CA THR A 159 23.27 -21.07 -18.09
C THR A 159 23.23 -22.06 -19.25
N PHE A 160 22.40 -21.79 -20.27
CA PHE A 160 22.35 -22.61 -21.49
C PHE A 160 23.45 -22.28 -22.51
N GLN A 161 24.42 -21.44 -22.14
CA GLN A 161 25.59 -21.09 -22.95
C GLN A 161 25.26 -20.49 -24.34
N ILE A 162 24.23 -19.65 -24.42
CA ILE A 162 23.78 -18.97 -25.65
C ILE A 162 24.32 -17.54 -25.66
N SER A 163 25.54 -17.38 -26.17
CA SER A 163 26.33 -16.13 -26.06
C SER A 163 25.69 -14.90 -26.74
N GLU A 164 24.95 -15.15 -27.82
CA GLU A 164 24.28 -14.15 -28.66
C GLU A 164 23.15 -13.49 -27.89
N LEU A 165 22.33 -14.28 -27.19
CA LEU A 165 21.24 -13.78 -26.36
C LEU A 165 21.76 -13.05 -25.14
N VAL A 166 22.80 -13.56 -24.47
CA VAL A 166 23.44 -12.84 -23.35
C VAL A 166 23.91 -11.46 -23.82
N SER A 167 24.60 -11.39 -24.96
CA SER A 167 25.10 -10.13 -25.52
C SER A 167 24.00 -9.17 -25.97
N LEU A 168 22.85 -9.70 -26.42
CA LEU A 168 21.69 -8.90 -26.80
C LEU A 168 21.02 -8.27 -25.58
N PHE A 169 20.62 -9.08 -24.60
CA PHE A 169 19.89 -8.60 -23.43
C PHE A 169 20.79 -7.81 -22.46
N GLN A 170 22.09 -8.11 -22.40
CA GLN A 170 23.04 -7.27 -21.68
C GLN A 170 23.12 -5.85 -22.26
N ARG A 171 23.11 -5.70 -23.59
CA ARG A 171 23.08 -4.38 -24.23
C ARG A 171 21.78 -3.65 -23.91
N HIS A 172 20.65 -4.35 -24.01
CA HIS A 172 19.35 -3.78 -23.68
C HIS A 172 19.32 -3.27 -22.23
N LEU A 173 19.78 -4.08 -21.27
CA LEU A 173 19.89 -3.66 -19.87
C LEU A 173 20.75 -2.42 -19.71
N LEU A 174 21.92 -2.38 -20.34
CA LEU A 174 22.82 -1.21 -20.31
C LEU A 174 22.14 0.06 -20.83
N ASP A 175 21.32 -0.04 -21.87
CA ASP A 175 20.63 1.10 -22.49
C ASP A 175 19.54 1.67 -21.57
N ILE A 176 18.87 0.82 -20.78
CA ILE A 176 17.80 1.24 -19.86
C ILE A 176 18.28 1.56 -18.44
N LEU A 177 19.53 1.27 -18.07
CA LEU A 177 20.03 1.39 -16.69
C LEU A 177 19.76 2.74 -16.01
N ASN A 178 19.76 3.83 -16.77
CA ASN A 178 19.52 5.18 -16.23
C ASN A 178 18.04 5.45 -15.91
N GLU A 179 17.13 4.69 -16.52
CA GLU A 179 15.67 4.79 -16.32
C GLU A 179 15.17 3.86 -15.21
N VAL A 180 16.02 2.94 -14.76
CA VAL A 180 15.71 1.98 -13.70
C VAL A 180 15.81 2.65 -12.32
N ALA A 181 14.86 2.32 -11.43
CA ALA A 181 14.90 2.82 -10.06
C ALA A 181 16.18 2.34 -9.35
N LYS A 182 16.80 3.20 -8.53
CA LYS A 182 18.05 2.87 -7.83
C LYS A 182 17.93 1.61 -6.95
N ASP A 183 16.74 1.36 -6.39
CA ASP A 183 16.43 0.16 -5.60
C ASP A 183 16.52 -1.15 -6.39
N ASP A 184 16.35 -1.10 -7.71
CA ASP A 184 16.35 -2.27 -8.59
C ASP A 184 17.75 -2.60 -9.11
N ILE A 185 18.68 -1.64 -9.10
CA ILE A 185 20.06 -1.82 -9.58
C ILE A 185 20.84 -2.91 -8.82
N PRO A 186 20.73 -3.06 -7.48
CA PRO A 186 21.38 -4.16 -6.76
C PRO A 186 21.00 -5.54 -7.29
N VAL A 187 19.74 -5.75 -7.72
CA VAL A 187 19.33 -7.04 -8.28
C VAL A 187 19.98 -7.27 -9.65
N ILE A 188 20.06 -6.23 -10.50
CA ILE A 188 20.81 -6.30 -11.76
C ILE A 188 22.28 -6.64 -11.51
N LEU A 189 22.89 -5.98 -10.52
CA LEU A 189 24.29 -6.21 -10.13
C LEU A 189 24.51 -7.65 -9.64
N SER A 190 23.57 -8.20 -8.85
CA SER A 190 23.64 -9.58 -8.36
C SER A 190 23.67 -10.61 -9.49
N VAL A 191 22.78 -10.47 -10.47
CA VAL A 191 22.70 -11.37 -11.64
C VAL A 191 23.91 -11.17 -12.56
N ALA A 192 24.35 -9.93 -12.77
CA ALA A 192 25.57 -9.64 -13.51
C ALA A 192 26.82 -10.29 -12.87
N ASN A 193 26.85 -10.38 -11.53
CA ASN A 193 27.90 -11.06 -10.79
C ASN A 193 27.84 -12.58 -10.95
N LEU A 194 26.65 -13.18 -10.90
CA LEU A 194 26.45 -14.61 -11.21
C LEU A 194 26.93 -14.93 -12.64
N CYS A 195 26.70 -14.00 -13.58
CA CYS A 195 27.10 -14.12 -14.97
C CYS A 195 28.49 -13.50 -15.29
N SER A 196 29.36 -13.32 -14.28
CA SER A 196 30.57 -12.47 -14.31
C SER A 196 31.48 -12.62 -15.54
N ARG A 197 31.57 -13.81 -16.14
CA ARG A 197 32.37 -14.02 -17.36
C ARG A 197 31.81 -13.28 -18.58
N ALA A 198 30.49 -13.25 -18.72
CA ALA A 198 29.81 -12.65 -19.86
C ALA A 198 29.37 -11.20 -19.59
N CYS A 199 28.95 -10.88 -18.36
CA CYS A 199 28.31 -9.60 -18.03
C CYS A 199 29.25 -8.51 -17.48
N LYS A 200 30.56 -8.55 -17.77
CA LYS A 200 31.56 -7.61 -17.18
C LYS A 200 31.20 -6.14 -17.34
N ARG A 201 30.75 -5.73 -18.53
CA ARG A 201 30.37 -4.32 -18.80
C ARG A 201 29.17 -3.87 -17.97
N LEU A 202 28.19 -4.76 -17.81
CA LEU A 202 26.99 -4.50 -17.02
C LEU A 202 27.34 -4.42 -15.53
N LEU A 203 28.18 -5.34 -15.06
CA LEU A 203 28.69 -5.36 -13.68
C LEU A 203 29.38 -4.03 -13.31
N ILE A 204 30.35 -3.59 -14.12
CA ILE A 204 31.08 -2.33 -13.87
C ILE A 204 30.11 -1.16 -13.83
N LYS A 205 29.17 -1.08 -14.79
CA LYS A 205 28.25 0.05 -14.87
C LYS A 205 27.27 0.09 -13.69
N CYS A 206 26.74 -1.07 -13.28
CA CYS A 206 25.89 -1.16 -12.10
C CYS A 206 26.66 -0.80 -10.84
N LEU A 207 27.92 -1.23 -10.70
CA LEU A 207 28.78 -0.88 -9.58
C LEU A 207 28.97 0.63 -9.48
N GLU A 208 29.29 1.30 -10.60
CA GLU A 208 29.40 2.77 -10.66
C GLU A 208 28.13 3.49 -10.18
N ILE A 209 26.96 3.00 -10.60
CA ILE A 209 25.66 3.58 -10.21
C ILE A 209 25.40 3.37 -8.72
N VAL A 210 25.64 2.15 -8.22
CA VAL A 210 25.43 1.81 -6.80
C VAL A 210 26.37 2.59 -5.90
N VAL A 211 27.65 2.72 -6.25
CA VAL A 211 28.63 3.52 -5.50
C VAL A 211 28.17 4.98 -5.37
N LYS A 212 27.61 5.56 -6.44
CA LYS A 212 27.10 6.94 -6.47
C LYS A 212 25.68 7.11 -5.92
N SER A 213 25.00 6.03 -5.56
CA SER A 213 23.62 6.06 -5.07
C SER A 213 23.52 6.36 -3.56
N ASP A 214 22.33 6.76 -3.13
CA ASP A 214 21.91 6.97 -1.74
C ASP A 214 21.43 5.69 -1.05
N LEU A 215 21.70 4.51 -1.63
CA LEU A 215 21.36 3.21 -1.02
C LEU A 215 22.13 3.00 0.28
N ASP A 216 21.40 2.67 1.34
CA ASP A 216 21.96 2.38 2.66
C ASP A 216 22.70 1.03 2.68
N ILE A 217 23.65 0.90 3.60
CA ILE A 217 24.52 -0.28 3.69
C ILE A 217 23.73 -1.55 4.01
N VAL A 218 22.64 -1.45 4.79
CA VAL A 218 21.84 -2.62 5.15
C VAL A 218 21.15 -3.19 3.92
N THR A 219 20.54 -2.32 3.09
CA THR A 219 19.93 -2.73 1.82
C THR A 219 20.95 -3.42 0.92
N LEU A 220 22.19 -2.92 0.86
CA LEU A 220 23.26 -3.56 0.10
C LEU A 220 23.69 -4.91 0.69
N GLU A 221 23.88 -5.00 2.01
CA GLU A 221 24.25 -6.24 2.72
C GLU A 221 23.21 -7.35 2.53
N LYS A 222 21.92 -7.00 2.42
CA LYS A 222 20.84 -7.98 2.21
C LYS A 222 20.66 -8.36 0.73
N ALA A 223 21.02 -7.49 -0.22
CA ALA A 223 20.82 -7.72 -1.65
C ALA A 223 22.03 -8.32 -2.39
N LEU A 224 23.25 -8.14 -1.86
CA LEU A 224 24.50 -8.43 -2.56
C LEU A 224 25.44 -9.34 -1.75
N PRO A 225 26.31 -10.12 -2.43
CA PRO A 225 27.37 -10.88 -1.76
C PRO A 225 28.33 -9.97 -0.98
N PRO A 226 28.90 -10.44 0.15
CA PRO A 226 29.69 -9.62 1.07
C PRO A 226 30.95 -9.01 0.41
N ASP A 227 31.56 -9.73 -0.55
CA ASP A 227 32.74 -9.25 -1.27
C ASP A 227 32.43 -8.01 -2.11
N ILE A 228 31.26 -7.99 -2.77
CA ILE A 228 30.80 -6.86 -3.58
C ILE A 228 30.42 -5.68 -2.69
N VAL A 229 29.75 -5.93 -1.56
CA VAL A 229 29.41 -4.87 -0.60
C VAL A 229 30.66 -4.22 -0.04
N LYS A 230 31.69 -5.02 0.30
CA LYS A 230 32.97 -4.51 0.76
C LYS A 230 33.64 -3.62 -0.29
N GLN A 231 33.64 -4.06 -1.56
CA GLN A 231 34.16 -3.24 -2.66
C GLN A 231 33.40 -1.90 -2.77
N ILE A 232 32.06 -1.91 -2.72
CA ILE A 232 31.25 -0.69 -2.78
C ILE A 232 31.60 0.26 -1.62
N VAL A 233 31.74 -0.27 -0.41
CA VAL A 233 32.07 0.54 0.79
C VAL A 233 33.46 1.17 0.68
N GLU A 234 34.45 0.42 0.19
CA GLU A 234 35.80 0.93 -0.04
C GLU A 234 35.80 2.04 -1.11
N GLU A 235 35.09 1.85 -2.23
CA GLU A 235 34.98 2.84 -3.31
C GLU A 235 34.21 4.11 -2.90
N ARG A 236 33.16 3.97 -2.08
CA ARG A 236 32.46 5.13 -1.48
C ARG A 236 33.36 5.94 -0.56
N SER A 237 34.24 5.26 0.18
CA SER A 237 35.19 5.89 1.11
C SER A 237 36.29 6.67 0.38
N THR A 238 36.76 6.17 -0.77
CA THR A 238 37.80 6.84 -1.57
C THR A 238 37.25 8.00 -2.41
N SER A 239 35.99 7.93 -2.84
CA SER A 239 35.39 8.91 -3.76
C SER A 239 34.94 10.22 -3.09
N GLY A 240 35.14 10.40 -1.78
CA GLY A 240 34.93 11.67 -1.08
C GLY A 240 33.52 12.26 -1.24
N PHE A 241 32.48 11.42 -1.38
CA PHE A 241 31.10 11.89 -1.44
C PHE A 241 30.81 12.72 -0.18
N GLN A 242 30.40 13.97 -0.38
CA GLN A 242 30.14 14.95 0.67
C GLN A 242 29.29 14.33 1.78
N ALA A 243 29.95 14.04 2.91
CA ALA A 243 29.30 13.59 4.12
C ALA A 243 28.44 14.74 4.66
N SER A 244 27.20 14.82 4.17
CA SER A 244 26.11 15.24 5.06
C SER A 244 26.17 14.31 6.27
N GLU A 245 26.24 14.89 7.45
CA GLU A 245 26.54 14.24 8.74
C GLU A 245 26.06 12.78 8.83
N ASP A 246 27.02 11.88 9.07
CA ASP A 246 26.89 10.43 9.25
C ASP A 246 26.77 9.58 7.95
N PRO A 247 27.84 8.85 7.52
CA PRO A 247 27.94 8.16 6.23
C PRO A 247 27.02 6.93 5.99
N GLY A 248 25.79 6.97 6.50
CA GLY A 248 24.83 5.87 6.39
C GLY A 248 25.23 4.64 7.20
N PHE A 249 26.25 4.76 8.06
CA PHE A 249 26.61 3.71 8.99
C PHE A 249 25.70 3.82 10.21
N PRO A 250 24.83 2.83 10.48
CA PRO A 250 24.08 2.84 11.71
C PRO A 250 25.06 2.91 12.90
N ASN A 251 24.87 3.88 13.78
CA ASN A 251 25.61 4.01 15.03
C ASN A 251 25.67 2.65 15.75
N LYS A 252 26.74 2.39 16.52
CA LYS A 252 26.95 1.09 17.19
C LYS A 252 25.71 0.61 17.96
N HIS A 253 24.96 1.53 18.56
CA HIS A 253 23.72 1.24 19.26
C HIS A 253 22.56 0.91 18.30
N VAL A 254 22.38 1.64 17.19
CA VAL A 254 21.41 1.31 16.13
C VAL A 254 21.68 -0.07 15.53
N ARG A 255 22.95 -0.43 15.27
CA ARG A 255 23.32 -1.79 14.84
C ARG A 255 22.94 -2.88 15.86
N ARG A 256 23.00 -2.59 17.16
CA ARG A 256 22.57 -3.54 18.20
C ARG A 256 21.06 -3.73 18.18
N ILE A 257 20.30 -2.64 18.02
CA ILE A 257 18.84 -2.70 17.86
C ILE A 257 18.47 -3.52 16.61
N GLN A 258 19.10 -3.23 15.46
CA GLN A 258 18.89 -3.97 14.22
C GLN A 258 19.20 -5.47 14.36
N ARG A 259 20.30 -5.84 15.02
CA ARG A 259 20.62 -7.26 15.30
C ARG A 259 19.62 -7.93 16.23
N ALA A 260 19.10 -7.21 17.23
CA ALA A 260 18.06 -7.73 18.11
C ALA A 260 16.76 -7.98 17.33
N LEU A 261 16.42 -7.09 16.39
CA LEU A 261 15.28 -7.24 15.47
C LEU A 261 15.47 -8.38 14.46
N ASP A 262 16.69 -8.58 13.93
CA ASP A 262 17.04 -9.75 13.09
C ASP A 262 16.99 -11.08 13.86
N SER A 263 17.07 -11.04 15.20
CA SER A 263 17.07 -12.23 16.08
C SER A 263 15.73 -12.44 16.79
N ASP A 264 14.69 -11.70 16.40
CA ASP A 264 13.32 -11.74 16.94
C ASP A 264 13.24 -11.45 18.46
N ASP A 265 14.23 -10.77 19.04
CA ASP A 265 14.31 -10.50 20.48
C ASP A 265 13.74 -9.12 20.83
N VAL A 266 12.40 -9.02 20.86
CA VAL A 266 11.67 -7.78 21.16
C VAL A 266 11.93 -7.29 22.59
N GLU A 267 12.23 -8.18 23.53
CA GLU A 267 12.56 -7.79 24.91
C GLU A 267 13.97 -7.18 25.01
N LEU A 268 14.93 -7.68 24.23
CA LEU A 268 16.23 -7.02 24.08
C LEU A 268 16.08 -5.65 23.40
N VAL A 269 15.22 -5.51 22.39
CA VAL A 269 14.90 -4.20 21.82
C VAL A 269 14.34 -3.26 22.90
N ARG A 270 13.40 -3.73 23.71
CA ARG A 270 12.84 -2.95 24.83
C ARG A 270 13.90 -2.55 25.85
N MET A 271 14.84 -3.44 26.16
CA MET A 271 15.96 -3.17 27.05
C MET A 271 16.89 -2.09 26.47
N LEU A 272 17.27 -2.23 25.20
CA LEU A 272 18.14 -1.26 24.51
C LEU A 272 17.49 0.13 24.43
N LEU A 273 16.17 0.20 24.23
CA LEU A 273 15.43 1.48 24.25
C LEU A 273 15.42 2.12 25.65
N LYS A 274 15.34 1.32 26.72
CA LYS A 274 15.41 1.83 28.11
C LYS A 274 16.78 2.40 28.48
N GLU A 275 17.85 1.99 27.82
CA GLU A 275 19.18 2.58 28.00
C GLU A 275 19.24 4.05 27.52
N GLY A 276 18.23 4.52 26.77
CA GLY A 276 18.03 5.95 26.46
C GLY A 276 18.97 6.53 25.40
N HIS A 277 19.72 5.69 24.68
CA HIS A 277 20.71 6.14 23.71
C HIS A 277 20.12 6.53 22.34
N THR A 278 19.07 5.85 21.87
CA THR A 278 18.32 6.23 20.65
C THR A 278 16.87 5.76 20.74
N SER A 279 15.92 6.56 20.26
CA SER A 279 14.52 6.14 20.09
C SER A 279 14.35 5.21 18.87
N LEU A 280 13.20 4.53 18.78
CA LEU A 280 12.83 3.74 17.59
C LEU A 280 12.84 4.58 16.32
N ASP A 281 12.31 5.81 16.41
CA ASP A 281 12.30 6.78 15.31
C ASP A 281 13.70 7.22 14.92
N GLY A 282 14.56 7.52 15.90
CA GLY A 282 15.95 7.88 15.65
C GLY A 282 16.78 6.76 15.02
N ALA A 283 16.38 5.50 15.25
CA ALA A 283 16.98 4.33 14.63
C ALA A 283 16.32 3.92 13.31
N TYR A 284 15.25 4.60 12.87
CA TYR A 284 14.36 4.16 11.77
C TYR A 284 13.97 2.67 11.90
N ALA A 285 13.77 2.20 13.13
CA ALA A 285 13.57 0.79 13.44
C ALA A 285 12.30 0.22 12.78
N LEU A 286 11.26 1.05 12.63
CA LEU A 286 10.03 0.64 11.96
C LEU A 286 10.23 0.47 10.45
N HIS A 287 11.00 1.34 9.78
CA HIS A 287 11.39 1.14 8.38
C HIS A 287 12.24 -0.13 8.22
N TYR A 288 13.20 -0.35 9.12
CA TYR A 288 14.09 -1.51 9.10
C TYR A 288 13.31 -2.83 9.24
N THR A 289 12.44 -2.92 10.25
CA THR A 289 11.63 -4.14 10.50
C THR A 289 10.69 -4.44 9.35
N VAL A 290 10.01 -3.41 8.82
CA VAL A 290 9.12 -3.58 7.68
C VAL A 290 9.90 -3.98 6.43
N SER A 291 11.13 -3.50 6.24
CA SER A 291 11.97 -3.87 5.09
C SER A 291 12.54 -5.29 5.19
N HIS A 292 13.04 -5.70 6.36
CA HIS A 292 13.95 -6.86 6.46
C HIS A 292 13.53 -7.96 7.45
N CYS A 293 12.73 -7.66 8.48
CA CYS A 293 12.38 -8.61 9.54
C CYS A 293 11.05 -9.30 9.25
N ASP A 294 10.67 -10.32 10.01
CA ASP A 294 9.38 -10.99 9.84
C ASP A 294 8.16 -10.09 10.08
N SER A 295 7.07 -10.38 9.37
CA SER A 295 5.82 -9.61 9.48
C SER A 295 5.26 -9.56 10.90
N LYS A 296 5.48 -10.60 11.71
CA LYS A 296 5.07 -10.66 13.12
C LYS A 296 5.79 -9.60 13.95
N ILE A 297 7.11 -9.50 13.83
CA ILE A 297 7.95 -8.55 14.57
C ILE A 297 7.59 -7.11 14.17
N ALA A 298 7.37 -6.88 12.88
CA ALA A 298 6.93 -5.57 12.40
C ALA A 298 5.59 -5.16 13.04
N ILE A 299 4.64 -6.09 13.18
CA ILE A 299 3.35 -5.84 13.84
C ILE A 299 3.53 -5.63 15.34
N GLU A 300 4.33 -6.47 16.02
CA GLU A 300 4.60 -6.33 17.46
C GLU A 300 5.26 -4.98 17.79
N LEU A 301 6.24 -4.56 16.99
CA LEU A 301 6.91 -3.28 17.16
C LEU A 301 5.94 -2.10 16.94
N LEU A 302 5.06 -2.24 15.96
CA LEU A 302 4.01 -1.26 15.67
C LEU A 302 2.97 -1.20 16.80
N ASP A 303 2.67 -2.32 17.45
CA ASP A 303 1.74 -2.40 18.58
C ASP A 303 2.27 -1.78 19.87
N LEU A 304 3.58 -1.62 20.01
CA LEU A 304 4.16 -0.85 21.11
C LEU A 304 3.71 0.63 21.09
N GLY A 305 3.33 1.18 19.93
CA GLY A 305 2.85 2.56 19.80
C GLY A 305 3.90 3.62 20.15
N LEU A 306 5.19 3.25 20.09
CA LEU A 306 6.32 4.11 20.48
C LEU A 306 7.00 4.81 19.28
N ALA A 307 6.59 4.51 18.05
CA ALA A 307 7.19 5.01 16.82
C ALA A 307 6.16 5.76 15.97
N ASP A 308 6.61 6.82 15.30
CA ASP A 308 5.78 7.55 14.33
C ASP A 308 5.68 6.79 13.01
N VAL A 309 4.47 6.31 12.70
CA VAL A 309 4.16 5.55 11.48
C VAL A 309 4.33 6.36 10.19
N ASN A 310 4.25 7.69 10.27
CA ASN A 310 4.35 8.60 9.14
C ASN A 310 5.76 9.21 9.01
N LEU A 311 6.71 8.80 9.87
CA LEU A 311 8.09 9.25 9.79
C LEU A 311 8.70 8.89 8.42
N ARG A 312 9.38 9.87 7.82
CA ARG A 312 10.12 9.69 6.58
C ARG A 312 11.57 9.34 6.87
N ASN A 313 12.09 8.30 6.22
CA ASN A 313 13.51 7.96 6.30
C ASN A 313 14.38 8.97 5.52
N ARG A 314 15.70 8.78 5.53
CA ARG A 314 16.67 9.66 4.83
C ARG A 314 16.42 9.79 3.32
N ARG A 315 15.73 8.81 2.72
CA ARG A 315 15.35 8.79 1.30
C ARG A 315 13.93 9.32 1.05
N GLY A 316 13.26 9.81 2.10
CA GLY A 316 11.92 10.36 2.04
C GLY A 316 10.78 9.34 1.99
N TYR A 317 11.06 8.05 2.25
CA TYR A 317 10.01 7.02 2.32
C TYR A 317 9.37 6.98 3.71
N THR A 318 8.04 6.95 3.75
CA THR A 318 7.29 6.55 4.95
C THR A 318 7.36 5.03 5.11
N VAL A 319 7.00 4.53 6.29
CA VAL A 319 6.95 3.07 6.52
C VAL A 319 5.93 2.41 5.57
N LEU A 320 4.84 3.11 5.22
CA LEU A 320 3.85 2.60 4.28
C LEU A 320 4.43 2.43 2.86
N HIS A 321 5.31 3.33 2.41
CA HIS A 321 6.03 3.15 1.15
C HIS A 321 6.94 1.91 1.18
N VAL A 322 7.65 1.68 2.29
CA VAL A 322 8.50 0.48 2.45
C VAL A 322 7.65 -0.80 2.48
N ALA A 323 6.49 -0.78 3.14
CA ALA A 323 5.55 -1.90 3.12
C ALA A 323 5.02 -2.20 1.71
N ALA A 324 4.77 -1.14 0.90
CA ALA A 324 4.38 -1.27 -0.49
C ALA A 324 5.48 -1.91 -1.37
N LEU A 325 6.76 -1.61 -1.09
CA LEU A 325 7.91 -2.27 -1.74
C LEU A 325 7.97 -3.77 -1.41
N ARG A 326 7.68 -4.14 -0.16
CA ARG A 326 7.73 -5.53 0.32
C ARG A 326 6.55 -6.39 -0.14
N LYS A 327 5.45 -5.79 -0.61
CA LYS A 327 4.23 -6.49 -1.09
C LYS A 327 3.58 -7.39 -0.01
N GLU A 328 3.63 -6.98 1.26
CA GLU A 328 3.05 -7.77 2.36
C GLU A 328 1.77 -7.11 2.91
N PRO A 329 0.57 -7.65 2.59
CA PRO A 329 -0.70 -6.98 2.86
C PRO A 329 -0.99 -6.84 4.36
N LYS A 330 -0.55 -7.80 5.19
CA LYS A 330 -0.75 -7.75 6.64
C LYS A 330 -0.11 -6.52 7.28
N ILE A 331 1.10 -6.17 6.84
CA ILE A 331 1.83 -5.00 7.35
C ILE A 331 1.13 -3.72 6.88
N ILE A 332 0.73 -3.65 5.60
CA ILE A 332 0.01 -2.51 5.04
C ILE A 332 -1.28 -2.24 5.82
N VAL A 333 -2.10 -3.26 6.08
CA VAL A 333 -3.33 -3.12 6.88
C VAL A 333 -3.00 -2.61 8.28
N SER A 334 -2.00 -3.20 8.95
CA SER A 334 -1.63 -2.79 10.31
C SER A 334 -1.19 -1.33 10.36
N LEU A 335 -0.34 -0.89 9.43
CA LEU A 335 0.09 0.51 9.33
C LEU A 335 -1.08 1.46 9.10
N LEU A 336 -2.00 1.13 8.18
CA LEU A 336 -3.19 1.94 7.92
C LEU A 336 -4.10 2.02 9.15
N THR A 337 -4.27 0.94 9.90
CA THR A 337 -5.06 0.95 11.15
C THR A 337 -4.45 1.83 12.24
N LYS A 338 -3.12 2.02 12.22
CA LYS A 338 -2.37 2.86 13.16
C LYS A 338 -2.22 4.30 12.67
N GLY A 339 -2.91 4.68 11.60
CA GLY A 339 -2.96 6.07 11.10
C GLY A 339 -1.88 6.43 10.09
N ALA A 340 -1.31 5.44 9.38
CA ALA A 340 -0.45 5.71 8.23
C ALA A 340 -1.24 6.40 7.11
N ARG A 341 -0.66 7.44 6.49
CA ARG A 341 -1.30 8.24 5.43
C ARG A 341 -0.99 7.64 4.05
N PRO A 342 -1.97 7.12 3.31
CA PRO A 342 -1.74 6.61 1.96
C PRO A 342 -1.49 7.71 0.92
N SER A 343 -1.94 8.95 1.19
CA SER A 343 -1.71 10.12 0.33
C SER A 343 -0.29 10.70 0.37
N ASP A 344 0.56 10.27 1.30
CA ASP A 344 1.92 10.78 1.42
C ASP A 344 2.75 10.47 0.17
N LEU A 345 3.59 11.44 -0.23
CA LEU A 345 4.42 11.35 -1.42
C LEU A 345 5.88 11.10 -1.06
N THR A 346 6.54 10.25 -1.84
CA THR A 346 8.00 10.15 -1.87
C THR A 346 8.63 11.42 -2.48
N ILE A 347 9.96 11.52 -2.41
CA ILE A 347 10.71 12.61 -3.06
C ILE A 347 10.42 12.64 -4.58
N ASP A 348 10.22 11.46 -5.17
CA ASP A 348 9.92 11.28 -6.59
C ASP A 348 8.44 11.54 -6.93
N GLY A 349 7.64 12.02 -5.98
CA GLY A 349 6.22 12.35 -6.17
C GLY A 349 5.30 11.13 -6.27
N ARG A 350 5.71 9.97 -5.74
CA ARG A 350 4.90 8.73 -5.82
C ARG A 350 4.21 8.42 -4.51
N LYS A 351 2.99 7.93 -4.58
CA LYS A 351 2.25 7.35 -3.45
C LYS A 351 2.59 5.87 -3.25
N ALA A 352 2.22 5.31 -2.10
CA ALA A 352 2.35 3.88 -1.82
C ALA A 352 1.67 3.00 -2.87
N VAL A 353 0.47 3.36 -3.35
CA VAL A 353 -0.26 2.58 -4.36
C VAL A 353 0.49 2.50 -5.69
N GLN A 354 1.10 3.61 -6.13
CA GLN A 354 1.84 3.67 -7.39
C GLN A 354 3.11 2.81 -7.31
N ILE A 355 3.77 2.77 -6.14
CA ILE A 355 4.91 1.87 -5.90
C ILE A 355 4.47 0.41 -6.06
N SER A 356 3.39 -0.03 -5.40
CA SER A 356 2.90 -1.40 -5.52
C SER A 356 2.47 -1.74 -6.96
N ARG A 357 1.83 -0.81 -7.68
CA ARG A 357 1.46 -1.00 -9.09
C ARG A 357 2.69 -1.19 -9.99
N ARG A 358 3.75 -0.38 -9.80
CA ARG A 358 4.99 -0.48 -10.59
C ARG A 358 5.78 -1.76 -10.36
N LEU A 359 5.63 -2.38 -9.20
CA LEU A 359 6.28 -3.65 -8.87
C LEU A 359 5.47 -4.89 -9.29
N THR A 360 4.20 -4.72 -9.70
CA THR A 360 3.29 -5.82 -10.02
C THR A 360 3.18 -5.98 -11.53
N LYS A 361 3.36 -7.19 -12.05
CA LYS A 361 3.16 -7.50 -13.48
C LYS A 361 1.70 -7.23 -13.86
N SER A 362 1.47 -6.64 -15.03
CA SER A 362 0.13 -6.26 -15.49
C SER A 362 -0.81 -7.47 -15.56
N VAL A 363 -0.32 -8.61 -16.05
CA VAL A 363 -1.07 -9.88 -16.12
C VAL A 363 -1.52 -10.35 -14.74
N ASP A 364 -0.64 -10.29 -13.75
CA ASP A 364 -0.95 -10.79 -12.41
C ASP A 364 -1.99 -9.91 -11.72
N TYR A 365 -2.04 -8.62 -12.05
CA TYR A 365 -3.06 -7.70 -11.57
C TYR A 365 -4.43 -7.99 -12.21
N TYR A 366 -4.49 -8.18 -13.53
CA TYR A 366 -5.75 -8.39 -14.26
C TYR A 366 -6.26 -9.83 -14.25
N ARG A 367 -5.45 -10.82 -13.86
CA ARG A 367 -5.86 -12.23 -13.78
C ARG A 367 -7.08 -12.35 -12.86
N SER A 368 -8.17 -12.91 -13.38
CA SER A 368 -9.37 -13.22 -12.60
C SER A 368 -9.03 -14.23 -11.51
N THR A 369 -9.34 -13.93 -10.26
CA THR A 369 -9.29 -14.94 -9.19
C THR A 369 -10.36 -15.99 -9.46
N GLU A 370 -9.93 -17.22 -9.76
CA GLU A 370 -10.82 -18.38 -9.79
C GLU A 370 -11.47 -18.55 -8.40
N GLU A 371 -12.78 -18.78 -8.36
CA GLU A 371 -13.54 -18.91 -7.12
C GLU A 371 -12.89 -19.93 -6.17
N GLY A 372 -12.47 -19.48 -4.99
CA GLY A 372 -11.86 -20.31 -3.94
C GLY A 372 -10.33 -20.32 -3.88
N LYS A 373 -9.61 -19.71 -4.84
CA LYS A 373 -8.15 -19.52 -4.73
C LYS A 373 -7.81 -18.21 -4.03
N ALA A 374 -6.75 -18.20 -3.22
CA ALA A 374 -6.28 -17.00 -2.53
C ALA A 374 -5.89 -15.92 -3.55
N THR A 375 -6.32 -14.68 -3.32
CA THR A 375 -5.90 -13.51 -4.11
C THR A 375 -4.37 -13.38 -4.03
N PRO A 376 -3.68 -13.15 -5.17
CA PRO A 376 -2.25 -12.82 -5.15
C PRO A 376 -1.97 -11.66 -4.20
N LYS A 377 -0.89 -11.76 -3.44
CA LYS A 377 -0.56 -10.78 -2.39
C LYS A 377 -0.40 -9.38 -2.96
N GLU A 378 0.21 -9.27 -4.15
CA GLU A 378 0.49 -8.04 -4.87
C GLU A 378 -0.79 -7.28 -5.22
N ARG A 379 -1.76 -7.99 -5.79
CA ARG A 379 -3.07 -7.43 -6.14
C ARG A 379 -3.80 -6.97 -4.90
N LEU A 380 -3.81 -7.79 -3.84
CA LEU A 380 -4.44 -7.44 -2.58
C LEU A 380 -3.81 -6.18 -1.95
N CYS A 381 -2.49 -6.01 -2.03
CA CYS A 381 -1.82 -4.78 -1.56
C CYS A 381 -2.31 -3.54 -2.30
N ILE A 382 -2.43 -3.61 -3.63
CA ILE A 382 -2.93 -2.51 -4.46
C ILE A 382 -4.38 -2.18 -4.07
N GLU A 383 -5.26 -3.18 -3.99
CA GLU A 383 -6.68 -3.00 -3.63
C GLU A 383 -6.85 -2.36 -2.24
N ILE A 384 -6.06 -2.80 -1.25
CA ILE A 384 -6.07 -2.22 0.11
C ILE A 384 -5.64 -0.75 0.09
N LEU A 385 -4.55 -0.43 -0.61
CA LEU A 385 -4.03 0.93 -0.69
C LEU A 385 -4.98 1.87 -1.43
N GLU A 386 -5.57 1.44 -2.54
CA GLU A 386 -6.59 2.24 -3.23
C GLU A 386 -7.83 2.46 -2.38
N GLN A 387 -8.28 1.44 -1.66
CA GLN A 387 -9.42 1.57 -0.75
C GLN A 387 -9.12 2.54 0.40
N ALA A 388 -7.88 2.59 0.86
CA ALA A 388 -7.42 3.54 1.86
C ALA A 388 -7.40 4.98 1.31
N GLU A 389 -6.91 5.19 0.09
CA GLU A 389 -6.95 6.50 -0.58
C GLU A 389 -8.37 7.01 -0.77
N ARG A 390 -9.30 6.15 -1.22
CA ARG A 390 -10.70 6.53 -1.37
C ARG A 390 -11.31 6.96 -0.03
N ARG A 391 -10.98 6.26 1.07
CA ARG A 391 -11.46 6.62 2.41
C ARG A 391 -10.84 7.94 2.90
N GLU A 392 -9.57 8.19 2.63
CA GLU A 392 -8.92 9.46 2.98
C GLU A 392 -9.48 10.64 2.17
N SER A 393 -9.74 10.45 0.87
CA SER A 393 -10.42 11.47 0.02
C SER A 393 -11.80 11.82 0.55
N LEU A 394 -12.58 10.82 0.99
CA LEU A 394 -13.91 11.06 1.58
C LEU A 394 -13.82 11.81 2.92
N ILE A 395 -12.77 11.58 3.72
CA ILE A 395 -12.52 12.36 4.95
C ILE A 395 -12.09 13.79 4.58
N GLY A 396 -11.27 13.95 3.54
CA GLY A 396 -10.87 15.22 2.96
C GLY A 396 -12.08 16.02 2.44
N GLU A 397 -12.92 15.41 1.63
CA GLU A 397 -14.17 15.98 1.10
C GLU A 397 -15.19 16.26 2.21
N ALA A 398 -15.28 15.41 3.23
CA ALA A 398 -16.04 15.70 4.43
C ALA A 398 -15.46 16.89 5.19
N SER A 399 -14.13 17.02 5.29
CA SER A 399 -13.46 18.15 5.96
C SER A 399 -13.56 19.46 5.18
N VAL A 400 -13.55 19.40 3.84
CA VAL A 400 -13.79 20.54 2.94
C VAL A 400 -15.27 20.92 2.95
N SER A 401 -16.18 19.94 3.00
CA SER A 401 -17.61 20.18 3.24
C SER A 401 -17.86 20.76 4.63
N LEU A 402 -17.09 20.38 5.65
CA LEU A 402 -17.08 20.98 6.99
C LEU A 402 -16.49 22.40 7.01
N ALA A 403 -15.52 22.70 6.14
CA ALA A 403 -14.95 24.04 6.00
C ALA A 403 -15.91 24.99 5.25
N ILE A 404 -16.62 24.49 4.24
CA ILE A 404 -17.72 25.19 3.55
C ILE A 404 -18.93 25.34 4.49
N ALA A 405 -19.16 24.35 5.37
CA ALA A 405 -20.11 24.44 6.46
C ALA A 405 -19.64 25.30 7.64
N GLY A 406 -18.55 26.09 7.54
CA GLY A 406 -18.13 26.97 8.65
C GLY A 406 -19.18 28.01 9.05
N ASP A 407 -19.98 28.48 8.09
CA ASP A 407 -21.13 29.37 8.34
C ASP A 407 -22.37 28.59 8.83
N ASP A 408 -22.51 27.31 8.48
CA ASP A 408 -23.58 26.41 8.94
C ASP A 408 -23.31 25.80 10.33
N LEU A 409 -22.04 25.57 10.69
CA LEU A 409 -21.59 25.02 11.97
C LEU A 409 -21.91 25.96 13.13
N ARG A 410 -21.81 27.27 12.89
CA ARG A 410 -22.16 28.31 13.86
C ARG A 410 -23.67 28.35 14.10
N GLY A 411 -24.47 28.25 13.05
CA GLY A 411 -25.93 28.14 13.14
C GLY A 411 -26.35 26.85 13.85
N ARG A 412 -25.69 25.74 13.54
CA ARG A 412 -25.97 24.42 14.12
C ARG A 412 -25.58 24.33 15.61
N LEU A 413 -24.44 24.92 15.99
CA LEU A 413 -24.04 25.01 17.40
C LEU A 413 -25.06 25.82 18.20
N LEU A 414 -25.45 27.00 17.69
CA LEU A 414 -26.46 27.85 18.33
C LEU A 414 -27.84 27.16 18.45
N TYR A 415 -28.27 26.45 17.40
CA TYR A 415 -29.51 25.67 17.43
C TYR A 415 -29.47 24.57 18.51
N LEU A 416 -28.37 23.81 18.58
CA LEU A 416 -28.22 22.73 19.55
C LEU A 416 -28.16 23.27 20.99
N GLU A 417 -27.47 24.38 21.23
CA GLU A 417 -27.43 25.04 22.54
C GLU A 417 -28.80 25.55 22.97
N ASN A 418 -29.50 26.27 22.11
CA ASN A 418 -30.85 26.79 22.39
C ASN A 418 -31.84 25.65 22.67
N ARG A 419 -31.75 24.56 21.92
CA ARG A 419 -32.60 23.40 22.10
C ARG A 419 -32.33 22.65 23.40
N VAL A 420 -31.06 22.49 23.77
CA VAL A 420 -30.69 21.86 25.06
C VAL A 420 -31.04 22.78 26.22
N ALA A 421 -30.90 24.10 26.08
CA ALA A 421 -31.37 25.08 27.07
C ALA A 421 -32.90 25.03 27.25
N LEU A 422 -33.66 24.91 26.16
CA LEU A 422 -35.10 24.70 26.21
C LEU A 422 -35.48 23.37 26.88
N ALA A 423 -34.73 22.30 26.60
CA ALA A 423 -34.92 21.01 27.26
C ALA A 423 -34.65 21.11 28.77
N ARG A 424 -33.62 21.85 29.21
CA ARG A 424 -33.36 22.13 30.64
C ARG A 424 -34.50 22.88 31.30
N TRP A 425 -35.19 23.74 30.56
CA TRP A 425 -36.31 24.54 31.07
C TRP A 425 -37.62 23.75 31.15
N LEU A 426 -37.94 22.95 30.12
CA LEU A 426 -39.19 22.18 30.03
C LEU A 426 -39.12 20.82 30.74
N PHE A 427 -37.96 20.16 30.72
CA PHE A 427 -37.72 18.79 31.18
C PHE A 427 -36.41 18.73 32.00
N PRO A 428 -36.35 19.36 33.18
CA PRO A 428 -35.10 19.64 33.88
C PRO A 428 -34.37 18.39 34.39
N MET A 429 -35.08 17.29 34.64
CA MET A 429 -34.47 16.05 35.15
C MET A 429 -33.96 15.18 34.01
N GLU A 430 -34.73 15.09 32.94
CA GLU A 430 -34.47 14.33 31.72
C GLU A 430 -33.28 14.93 30.96
N ALA A 431 -33.29 16.26 30.82
CA ALA A 431 -32.18 16.99 30.24
C ALA A 431 -30.90 16.80 31.07
N ARG A 432 -30.99 16.80 32.40
CA ARG A 432 -29.84 16.56 33.28
C ARG A 432 -29.23 15.18 33.08
N VAL A 433 -30.06 14.14 33.09
CA VAL A 433 -29.60 12.77 32.83
C VAL A 433 -28.96 12.65 31.45
N ALA A 434 -29.57 13.23 30.41
CA ALA A 434 -29.01 13.21 29.06
C ALA A 434 -27.69 13.98 28.95
N MET A 435 -27.58 15.14 29.61
CA MET A 435 -26.37 15.97 29.65
C MET A 435 -25.23 15.29 30.43
N ASP A 436 -25.53 14.61 31.54
CA ASP A 436 -24.57 13.85 32.34
C ASP A 436 -23.98 12.69 31.53
N ILE A 437 -24.82 11.94 30.81
CA ILE A 437 -24.39 10.83 29.92
C ILE A 437 -23.57 11.36 28.73
N ALA A 438 -23.90 12.55 28.24
CA ALA A 438 -23.22 13.20 27.13
C ALA A 438 -22.00 14.04 27.54
N GLN A 439 -21.74 14.22 28.84
CA GLN A 439 -20.66 15.03 29.40
C GLN A 439 -20.64 16.48 28.92
N VAL A 440 -21.81 17.12 28.81
CA VAL A 440 -21.94 18.50 28.29
C VAL A 440 -21.30 19.53 29.22
N ASP A 441 -21.44 19.38 30.54
CA ASP A 441 -20.93 20.33 31.54
C ASP A 441 -19.39 20.40 31.61
N GLY A 442 -18.69 19.44 30.99
CA GLY A 442 -17.24 19.46 30.81
C GLY A 442 -16.75 20.28 29.61
N THR A 443 -17.65 20.94 28.86
CA THR A 443 -17.33 21.69 27.63
C THR A 443 -17.58 23.19 27.79
N LEU A 444 -16.75 24.04 27.19
CA LEU A 444 -16.85 25.52 27.28
C LEU A 444 -18.05 26.07 26.50
N GLU A 445 -18.93 26.82 27.16
CA GLU A 445 -20.09 27.49 26.56
C GLU A 445 -19.71 28.48 25.45
N PHE A 446 -20.45 28.46 24.33
CA PHE A 446 -20.27 29.43 23.26
C PHE A 446 -20.97 30.75 23.65
N THR A 447 -20.22 31.69 24.23
CA THR A 447 -20.75 33.01 24.57
C THR A 447 -20.76 33.93 23.35
N LEU A 448 -21.92 34.09 22.69
CA LEU A 448 -22.21 35.32 21.96
C LEU A 448 -22.68 36.37 22.96
N GLY A 449 -21.96 37.48 23.06
CA GLY A 449 -22.24 38.54 24.02
C GLY A 449 -23.68 39.05 23.96
N THR A 450 -24.44 38.78 25.01
CA THR A 450 -25.52 39.65 25.48
C THR A 450 -25.11 40.23 26.83
N SER A 451 -24.36 41.32 26.79
CA SER A 451 -24.36 42.33 27.85
C SER A 451 -24.35 43.72 27.21
N VAL A 452 -25.53 44.30 27.13
CA VAL A 452 -25.67 45.75 27.10
C VAL A 452 -24.99 46.27 28.38
N GLY A 453 -23.83 46.90 28.24
CA GLY A 453 -23.20 47.66 29.31
C GLY A 453 -22.01 47.02 30.03
N HIS A 454 -20.94 46.67 29.31
CA HIS A 454 -19.58 47.07 29.72
C HIS A 454 -18.61 46.83 28.56
N ARG A 455 -17.85 47.88 28.18
CA ARG A 455 -16.69 47.76 27.30
C ARG A 455 -15.64 46.87 27.99
N SER A 456 -15.57 45.59 27.62
CA SER A 456 -14.36 44.80 27.78
C SER A 456 -13.68 44.73 26.42
N THR A 457 -12.44 45.18 26.40
CA THR A 457 -11.51 45.22 25.27
C THR A 457 -11.53 43.92 24.48
N VAL A 458 -11.83 44.02 23.18
CA VAL A 458 -11.59 42.95 22.22
C VAL A 458 -10.07 42.69 22.20
N ASP A 459 -9.65 41.55 22.73
CA ASP A 459 -8.28 41.06 22.57
C ASP A 459 -8.18 40.41 21.19
N LEU A 460 -7.47 41.08 20.28
CA LEU A 460 -7.30 40.66 18.89
C LEU A 460 -6.18 39.60 18.72
N ASN A 461 -5.68 39.03 19.81
CA ASN A 461 -4.55 38.09 19.80
C ASN A 461 -4.90 36.61 20.02
N GLU A 462 -6.18 36.23 20.09
CA GLU A 462 -6.54 34.83 19.97
C GLU A 462 -6.53 34.38 18.50
N ALA A 463 -5.51 33.61 18.15
CA ALA A 463 -5.35 33.04 16.82
C ALA A 463 -6.61 32.24 16.39
N PRO A 464 -7.01 32.25 15.10
CA PRO A 464 -8.24 31.59 14.61
C PRO A 464 -8.28 30.05 14.73
N PHE A 465 -7.28 29.44 15.37
CA PHE A 465 -6.99 28.00 15.29
C PHE A 465 -7.09 27.23 16.61
N LYS A 466 -7.41 27.87 17.76
CA LYS A 466 -7.79 27.14 18.99
C LYS A 466 -9.30 26.95 19.16
N VAL A 467 -10.09 27.78 18.49
CA VAL A 467 -11.56 27.86 18.67
C VAL A 467 -12.32 26.74 17.93
N LYS A 468 -11.71 26.03 16.97
CA LYS A 468 -12.42 25.02 16.16
C LYS A 468 -12.57 23.64 16.85
N GLU A 469 -11.55 23.14 17.54
CA GLU A 469 -11.59 21.79 18.14
C GLU A 469 -12.54 21.76 19.35
N GLU A 470 -12.50 22.78 20.20
CA GLU A 470 -13.37 22.91 21.38
C GLU A 470 -14.85 23.00 21.00
N HIS A 471 -15.18 23.74 19.93
CA HIS A 471 -16.56 23.82 19.41
C HIS A 471 -17.04 22.52 18.77
N LEU A 472 -16.16 21.75 18.13
CA LEU A 472 -16.51 20.42 17.61
C LEU A 472 -16.78 19.43 18.73
N ILE A 473 -15.98 19.45 19.81
CA ILE A 473 -16.18 18.61 20.99
C ILE A 473 -17.52 18.95 21.65
N ARG A 474 -17.81 20.24 21.83
CA ARG A 474 -19.09 20.71 22.38
C ARG A 474 -20.29 20.37 21.50
N MET A 475 -20.18 20.57 20.20
CA MET A 475 -21.25 20.22 19.26
C MET A 475 -21.53 18.72 19.27
N LYS A 476 -20.50 17.87 19.36
CA LYS A 476 -20.67 16.41 19.52
C LYS A 476 -21.38 16.09 20.83
N ALA A 477 -21.03 16.74 21.95
CA ALA A 477 -21.71 16.54 23.23
C ALA A 477 -23.19 16.98 23.21
N LEU A 478 -23.48 18.15 22.64
CA LEU A 478 -24.85 18.65 22.49
C LEU A 478 -25.70 17.80 21.53
N SER A 479 -25.13 17.40 20.40
CA SER A 479 -25.80 16.49 19.45
C SER A 479 -26.12 15.14 20.10
N LYS A 480 -25.16 14.59 20.87
CA LYS A 480 -25.36 13.35 21.62
C LYS A 480 -26.45 13.51 22.70
N THR A 481 -26.51 14.65 23.36
CA THR A 481 -27.58 14.97 24.34
C THR A 481 -28.96 14.98 23.69
N VAL A 482 -29.07 15.62 22.54
CA VAL A 482 -30.32 15.68 21.75
C VAL A 482 -30.73 14.29 21.26
N GLU A 483 -29.77 13.47 20.82
CA GLU A 483 -30.01 12.10 20.38
C GLU A 483 -30.45 11.19 21.53
N LEU A 484 -29.82 11.29 22.70
CA LEU A 484 -30.25 10.60 23.91
C LEU A 484 -31.67 11.03 24.30
N GLY A 485 -31.97 12.33 24.24
CA GLY A 485 -33.33 12.86 24.43
C GLY A 485 -34.34 12.24 23.46
N LYS A 486 -34.01 12.12 22.16
CA LYS A 486 -34.86 11.44 21.17
C LYS A 486 -35.06 9.96 21.46
N ARG A 487 -34.03 9.29 21.99
CA ARG A 487 -34.03 7.84 22.21
C ARG A 487 -34.82 7.44 23.45
N PHE A 488 -34.68 8.19 24.54
CA PHE A 488 -35.31 7.89 25.82
C PHE A 488 -36.61 8.66 26.06
N PHE A 489 -36.78 9.82 25.42
CA PHE A 489 -37.96 10.68 25.53
C PHE A 489 -38.44 11.17 24.15
N PRO A 490 -38.85 10.23 23.26
CA PRO A 490 -39.16 10.54 21.87
C PRO A 490 -40.27 11.57 21.71
N ARG A 491 -41.33 11.52 22.54
CA ARG A 491 -42.45 12.46 22.46
C ARG A 491 -42.07 13.83 23.03
N CYS A 492 -41.32 13.87 24.13
CA CYS A 492 -40.76 15.14 24.65
C CYS A 492 -39.82 15.80 23.63
N SER A 493 -39.03 15.01 22.90
CA SER A 493 -38.14 15.50 21.86
C SER A 493 -38.87 16.00 20.62
N GLU A 494 -40.03 15.42 20.29
CA GLU A 494 -40.90 15.89 19.21
C GLU A 494 -41.55 17.25 19.54
N VAL A 495 -41.99 17.45 20.79
CA VAL A 495 -42.47 18.75 21.29
C VAL A 495 -41.38 19.81 21.20
N LEU A 496 -40.13 19.46 21.59
CA LEU A 496 -38.99 20.36 21.45
C LEU A 496 -38.68 20.71 19.99
N ASN A 497 -38.79 19.78 19.04
CA ASN A 497 -38.60 20.09 17.62
C ASN A 497 -39.68 21.07 17.13
N LYS A 498 -40.95 20.81 17.45
CA LYS A 498 -42.06 21.70 17.05
C LYS A 498 -41.88 23.13 17.57
N ILE A 499 -41.40 23.30 18.81
CA ILE A 499 -41.12 24.62 19.38
C ILE A 499 -39.90 25.28 18.71
N MET A 500 -38.90 24.50 18.29
CA MET A 500 -37.72 25.01 17.59
C MET A 500 -38.00 25.35 16.11
N ASP A 501 -38.99 24.69 15.49
CA ASP A 501 -39.34 24.82 14.07
C ASP A 501 -40.41 25.89 13.78
N ASP A 502 -41.18 26.35 14.79
CA ASP A 502 -42.20 27.43 14.68
C ASP A 502 -41.60 28.87 14.56
N ASP A 503 -40.46 28.96 13.88
CA ASP A 503 -39.71 30.13 13.42
C ASP A 503 -39.20 31.18 14.44
N LEU A 504 -37.91 31.43 14.25
CA LEU A 504 -37.01 32.41 14.86
C LEU A 504 -37.37 33.89 14.59
N THR A 505 -38.60 34.22 14.22
CA THR A 505 -39.03 35.60 13.91
C THR A 505 -39.75 36.30 15.06
N ASP A 506 -40.16 35.61 16.13
CA ASP A 506 -40.96 36.22 17.21
C ASP A 506 -40.30 36.30 18.59
N LEU A 507 -39.12 35.69 18.82
CA LEU A 507 -38.54 35.69 20.18
C LEU A 507 -37.97 37.05 20.62
N ASN A 508 -37.57 37.91 19.69
CA ASN A 508 -37.16 39.28 20.03
C ASN A 508 -38.34 40.24 20.25
N SER A 509 -39.54 39.91 19.73
CA SER A 509 -40.79 40.63 20.07
C SER A 509 -41.36 40.20 21.43
N ILE A 510 -40.93 39.05 21.95
CA ILE A 510 -41.42 38.46 23.21
C ILE A 510 -40.78 39.10 24.46
N MET A 511 -39.73 39.92 24.31
CA MET A 511 -39.08 40.57 25.45
C MET A 511 -39.85 41.80 25.96
N HIS A 512 -40.86 42.32 25.24
CA HIS A 512 -41.48 43.59 25.64
C HIS A 512 -43.00 43.72 25.73
N GLN A 513 -43.84 42.69 25.54
CA GLN A 513 -45.27 42.84 25.87
C GLN A 513 -45.86 41.63 26.62
N ILE A 514 -46.42 41.95 27.80
CA ILE A 514 -47.24 41.08 28.65
C ILE A 514 -48.70 41.25 28.22
N SER A 515 -49.46 40.17 27.99
CA SER A 515 -50.76 39.92 28.63
C SER A 515 -51.57 38.81 27.91
N GLU A 516 -52.10 37.88 28.70
CA GLU A 516 -53.07 36.81 28.38
C GLU A 516 -52.74 35.74 27.30
N GLU A 517 -52.33 36.08 26.07
CA GLU A 517 -52.08 35.05 25.04
C GLU A 517 -50.88 34.15 25.38
N ARG A 518 -49.87 34.71 26.05
CA ARG A 518 -48.68 33.99 26.52
C ARG A 518 -49.01 33.00 27.64
N LYS A 519 -49.96 33.33 28.53
CA LYS A 519 -50.44 32.39 29.56
C LYS A 519 -51.28 31.28 28.95
N LYS A 520 -52.11 31.61 27.94
CA LYS A 520 -52.96 30.64 27.28
C LYS A 520 -52.16 29.62 26.45
N ARG A 521 -51.20 30.09 25.64
CA ARG A 521 -50.26 29.20 24.92
C ARG A 521 -49.35 28.41 25.87
N TYR A 522 -48.92 29.00 26.99
CA TYR A 522 -48.14 28.27 28.00
C TYR A 522 -48.96 27.17 28.69
N LEU A 523 -50.24 27.40 29.01
CA LEU A 523 -51.14 26.40 29.59
C LEU A 523 -51.47 25.28 28.59
N GLU A 524 -51.72 25.62 27.32
CA GLU A 524 -51.93 24.64 26.24
C GLU A 524 -50.68 23.80 26.00
N LEU A 525 -49.50 24.42 25.98
CA LEU A 525 -48.21 23.69 25.90
C LEU A 525 -47.97 22.85 27.15
N GLN A 526 -48.33 23.31 28.34
CA GLN A 526 -48.14 22.57 29.59
C GLN A 526 -48.96 21.28 29.64
N GLU A 527 -50.17 21.27 29.05
CA GLU A 527 -50.98 20.06 28.91
C GLU A 527 -50.35 19.08 27.90
N VAL A 528 -49.87 19.58 26.76
CA VAL A 528 -49.18 18.77 25.74
C VAL A 528 -47.86 18.19 26.29
N ILE A 529 -47.12 18.97 27.07
CA ILE A 529 -45.85 18.59 27.72
C ILE A 529 -46.10 17.53 28.80
N ALA A 530 -47.10 17.74 29.67
CA ALA A 530 -47.44 16.79 30.72
C ALA A 530 -47.91 15.45 30.13
N LYS A 531 -48.70 15.50 29.05
CA LYS A 531 -49.18 14.31 28.33
C LYS A 531 -48.04 13.55 27.65
N ALA A 532 -47.17 14.24 26.92
CA ALA A 532 -45.99 13.63 26.28
C ALA A 532 -45.09 12.94 27.32
N PHE A 533 -44.90 13.56 28.48
CA PHE A 533 -44.12 12.98 29.57
C PHE A 533 -44.75 11.72 30.18
N THR A 534 -46.07 11.73 30.45
CA THR A 534 -46.75 10.54 30.98
C THR A 534 -46.69 9.37 30.00
N GLU A 535 -46.80 9.64 28.70
CA GLU A 535 -46.77 8.63 27.65
C GLU A 535 -45.37 8.05 27.41
N ASP A 536 -44.31 8.86 27.49
CA ASP A 536 -42.92 8.39 27.43
C ASP A 536 -42.58 7.51 28.66
N LYS A 537 -43.06 7.88 29.85
CA LYS A 537 -42.88 7.09 31.09
C LYS A 537 -43.61 5.74 31.08
N GLU A 538 -44.80 5.67 30.48
CA GLU A 538 -45.55 4.41 30.35
C GLU A 538 -44.92 3.48 29.31
N SER A 539 -44.39 4.03 28.23
CA SER A 539 -43.71 3.28 27.17
C SER A 539 -42.44 2.58 27.68
N GLU A 540 -41.61 3.23 28.52
CA GLU A 540 -40.45 2.56 29.13
C GLU A 540 -40.81 1.43 30.10
N ARG A 541 -41.89 1.60 30.90
CA ARG A 541 -42.37 0.53 31.80
C ARG A 541 -42.85 -0.71 31.04
N SER A 542 -43.40 -0.52 29.85
CA SER A 542 -43.81 -1.63 28.97
C SER A 542 -42.62 -2.37 28.34
N ALA A 543 -41.52 -1.67 28.02
CA ALA A 543 -40.30 -2.28 27.48
C ALA A 543 -39.53 -3.11 28.52
N LEU A 544 -39.50 -2.66 29.78
CA LEU A 544 -38.87 -3.36 30.91
C LEU A 544 -39.66 -4.61 31.35
N SER A 545 -40.97 -4.64 31.14
CA SER A 545 -41.80 -5.82 31.45
C SER A 545 -41.70 -6.91 30.37
N SER A 546 -41.38 -6.56 29.12
CA SER A 546 -41.14 -7.52 28.03
C SER A 546 -39.76 -8.19 28.03
N SER A 547 -38.82 -7.79 28.89
CA SER A 547 -37.42 -8.26 28.89
C SER A 547 -37.08 -9.27 30.00
N SER A 548 -38.07 -9.81 30.72
CA SER A 548 -37.87 -10.75 31.85
C SER A 548 -38.23 -12.23 31.58
N THR A 549 -38.26 -12.67 30.32
CA THR A 549 -38.38 -14.11 29.98
C THR A 549 -37.33 -14.54 28.96
N SER A 550 -36.10 -14.75 29.41
CA SER A 550 -35.11 -15.68 28.84
C SER A 550 -33.88 -15.73 29.75
N GLY A 551 -33.97 -16.50 30.83
CA GLY A 551 -32.86 -16.78 31.74
C GLY A 551 -32.78 -18.28 32.00
N THR A 552 -31.94 -18.97 31.22
CA THR A 552 -31.64 -20.39 31.35
C THR A 552 -31.14 -20.71 32.76
N VAL A 553 -31.79 -21.70 33.39
CA VAL A 553 -31.46 -22.27 34.68
C VAL A 553 -30.04 -22.85 34.64
N CYS A 554 -29.11 -22.28 35.41
CA CYS A 554 -27.87 -22.93 35.82
C CYS A 554 -27.87 -23.01 37.35
N SER A 555 -28.33 -24.15 37.87
CA SER A 555 -28.37 -24.46 39.30
C SER A 555 -26.96 -24.67 39.84
N ARG A 556 -26.51 -23.76 40.72
CA ARG A 556 -25.29 -23.90 41.51
C ARG A 556 -25.68 -24.17 42.96
N SER A 557 -25.69 -25.44 43.35
CA SER A 557 -25.79 -25.90 44.73
C SER A 557 -24.53 -25.48 45.49
N LYS A 558 -24.69 -24.63 46.52
CA LYS A 558 -23.67 -24.39 47.55
C LYS A 558 -24.06 -25.18 48.80
N SER A 559 -23.33 -26.25 49.08
CA SER A 559 -23.25 -26.84 50.41
C SER A 559 -22.27 -26.02 51.25
N TYR A 560 -22.74 -25.61 52.41
CA TYR A 560 -21.93 -25.12 53.52
C TYR A 560 -21.09 -26.26 54.09
N GLU A 561 -19.81 -26.02 54.36
CA GLU A 561 -19.13 -26.66 55.47
C GLU A 561 -18.02 -25.76 56.00
N GLN A 562 -17.99 -25.68 57.33
CA GLN A 562 -17.09 -24.93 58.18
C GLN A 562 -15.68 -25.49 58.10
N ASP A 563 -14.65 -24.64 58.24
CA ASP A 563 -13.67 -24.87 59.31
C ASP A 563 -12.76 -23.66 59.58
N LYS A 564 -12.63 -23.38 60.88
CA LYS A 564 -11.77 -22.45 61.64
C LYS A 564 -12.12 -20.97 61.71
#